data_AF-A0A7S0R0P7-F1
#
_entry.id   AF-A0A7S0R0P7-F1
#
_cell.length_a   1.000
_cell.length_b   1.000
_cell.length_c   1.000
_cell.angle_alpha   90.00
_cell.angle_beta   90.00
_cell.angle_gamma   90.00
#
_symmetry.space_group_name_H-M   'P 1'
#
loop_
_entity.id
_entity.type
_entity.pdbx_description
1 polymer ?
#
loop_
_entity_poly.entity_id
_entity_poly.type
_entity_poly.pdbx_seq_one_letter_code
_entity_poly.pdbx_strand_id
1 'polypeptide(L)'
;VLVMRSSAIDRGACIESFSQYPQEIEYLFPPISFLQLAGEQHLECTPDGPVRLVPVRINANLKTLTVEEICAQKQTTHLAAFDFLVDELTRDLADLAESADAEARAAADP
;
A
#
# COMPACT_ATOMS: atom_id res chain seq x y z
N VAL A 1 28.00 5.96 -1.15
CA VAL A 1 27.14 7.13 -0.85
C VAL A 1 25.93 7.10 -1.76
N LEU A 2 24.74 7.24 -1.18
CA LEU A 2 23.50 7.37 -1.94
C LEU A 2 23.41 8.81 -2.46
N VAL A 3 23.17 8.96 -3.76
CA VAL A 3 22.97 10.28 -4.37
C VAL A 3 21.49 10.45 -4.62
N MET A 4 20.85 11.26 -3.80
CA MET A 4 19.41 11.50 -3.83
C MET A 4 19.15 12.85 -4.49
N ARG A 5 18.21 12.90 -5.44
CA ARG A 5 17.73 14.17 -6.02
C ARG A 5 16.31 14.42 -5.54
N SER A 6 16.08 15.54 -4.85
CA SER A 6 14.72 15.92 -4.48
C SER A 6 13.99 16.52 -5.68
N SER A 7 12.80 16.00 -5.97
CA SER A 7 11.85 16.59 -6.94
C SER A 7 10.72 17.27 -6.17
N ALA A 8 9.82 18.01 -6.81
CA ALA A 8 8.66 18.60 -6.12
C ALA A 8 7.70 17.55 -5.52
N ILE A 9 7.78 16.30 -6.00
CA ILE A 9 6.89 15.18 -5.60
C ILE A 9 7.58 14.29 -4.56
N ASP A 10 8.92 14.18 -4.62
CA ASP A 10 9.72 13.26 -3.81
C ASP A 10 10.43 13.97 -2.63
N ARG A 11 9.85 15.06 -2.11
CA ARG A 11 10.50 15.82 -1.02
C ARG A 11 10.24 15.15 0.33
N GLY A 12 11.32 14.76 0.99
CA GLY A 12 11.33 14.64 2.44
C GLY A 12 11.15 16.02 3.08
N ALA A 13 10.71 16.06 4.34
CA ALA A 13 10.65 17.28 5.13
C ALA A 13 12.06 17.67 5.57
N CYS A 14 12.52 18.88 5.23
CA CYS A 14 13.75 19.42 5.81
C CYS A 14 13.50 19.72 7.29
N ILE A 15 14.27 19.08 8.16
CA ILE A 15 14.17 19.22 9.62
C ILE A 15 15.45 19.81 10.22
N GLU A 16 16.23 20.55 9.42
CA GLU A 16 17.47 21.22 9.84
C GLU A 16 17.29 22.01 11.15
N SER A 17 16.18 22.75 11.31
CA SER A 17 15.88 23.51 12.53
C SER A 17 15.58 22.67 13.77
N PHE A 18 15.31 21.37 13.60
CA PHE A 18 14.98 20.41 14.66
C PHE A 18 16.03 19.30 14.79
N SER A 19 17.06 19.31 13.94
CA SER A 19 18.07 18.26 13.92
C SER A 19 18.92 18.32 15.19
N GLN A 20 19.31 17.15 15.67
CA GLN A 20 20.30 17.03 16.75
C GLN A 20 21.72 17.32 16.27
N TYR A 21 21.94 17.41 14.95
CA TYR A 21 23.23 17.66 14.32
C TYR A 21 23.18 18.96 13.50
N PRO A 22 23.40 20.14 14.11
CA PRO A 22 23.22 21.43 13.44
C PRO A 22 24.17 21.71 12.27
N GLN A 23 25.21 20.88 12.10
CA GLN A 23 26.16 20.98 10.98
C GLN A 23 25.70 20.16 9.76
N GLU A 24 24.58 19.45 9.88
CA GLU A 24 24.03 18.58 8.85
C GLU A 24 22.65 19.07 8.43
N ILE A 25 22.38 19.02 7.13
CA ILE A 25 21.05 19.29 6.59
C ILE A 25 20.28 17.96 6.59
N GLU A 26 19.35 17.81 7.52
CA GLU A 26 18.59 16.58 7.69
C GLU A 26 17.23 16.64 6.97
N TYR A 27 16.92 15.58 6.22
CA TYR A 27 15.64 15.38 5.55
C TYR A 27 14.96 14.11 6.06
N LEU A 28 13.71 14.24 6.52
CA LEU A 28 12.89 13.14 7.00
C LEU A 28 11.89 12.69 5.94
N PHE A 29 11.77 11.39 5.73
CA PHE A 29 10.81 10.77 4.82
C PHE A 29 9.77 9.97 5.62
N PRO A 30 8.52 9.89 5.16
CA PRO A 30 7.50 9.11 5.85
C PRO A 30 7.86 7.61 5.87
N PRO A 31 7.34 6.84 6.84
CA PRO A 31 7.48 5.40 6.85
C PRO A 31 7.05 4.77 5.53
N ILE A 32 7.66 3.64 5.17
CA ILE A 32 7.34 2.89 3.94
C ILE A 32 7.61 3.73 2.67
N SER A 33 8.60 4.63 2.74
CA SER A 33 9.18 5.23 1.54
C SER A 33 10.08 4.23 0.82
N PHE A 34 9.99 4.18 -0.50
CA PHE A 34 10.76 3.24 -1.33
C PHE A 34 11.96 3.91 -1.97
N LEU A 35 13.06 3.17 -2.07
CA LEU A 35 14.26 3.58 -2.81
C LEU A 35 14.35 2.79 -4.12
N GLN A 36 14.53 3.51 -5.23
CA GLN A 36 14.73 2.94 -6.55
C GLN A 36 16.05 3.42 -7.14
N LEU A 37 16.81 2.53 -7.77
CA LEU A 37 18.04 2.90 -8.49
C LEU A 37 17.69 3.83 -9.66
N ALA A 38 18.35 4.98 -9.73
CA ALA A 38 18.07 6.05 -10.68
C ALA A 38 19.24 6.30 -11.63
N GLY A 39 19.78 5.23 -12.21
CA GLY A 39 20.89 5.27 -13.17
C GLY A 39 22.04 4.34 -12.79
N GLU A 40 23.17 4.51 -13.46
CA GLU A 40 24.35 3.67 -13.24
C GLU A 40 25.14 4.11 -12.01
N GLN A 41 25.66 3.12 -11.28
CA GLN A 41 26.59 3.34 -10.19
C GLN A 41 27.97 3.66 -10.77
N HIS A 42 28.65 4.63 -10.20
CA HIS A 42 30.02 4.99 -10.60
C HIS A 42 30.89 5.28 -9.39
N LEU A 43 32.20 5.23 -9.59
CA LEU A 43 33.20 5.56 -8.59
C LEU A 43 33.63 7.01 -8.81
N GLU A 44 33.65 7.80 -7.73
CA GLU A 44 34.20 9.14 -7.75
C GLU A 44 35.39 9.23 -6.79
N CYS A 45 36.51 9.78 -7.27
CA CYS A 45 37.69 9.99 -6.44
C CYS A 45 37.55 11.30 -5.66
N THR A 46 37.33 11.19 -4.35
CA THR A 46 37.30 12.33 -3.44
C THR A 46 38.68 12.54 -2.78
N PRO A 47 38.95 13.69 -2.14
CA PRO A 47 40.20 13.91 -1.40
C PRO A 47 40.48 12.84 -0.33
N ASP A 48 39.42 12.23 0.22
CA ASP A 48 39.50 11.19 1.26
C ASP A 48 39.53 9.76 0.69
N GLY A 49 39.54 9.61 -0.64
CA GLY A 49 39.62 8.34 -1.34
C GLY A 49 38.45 8.06 -2.30
N PRO A 50 38.44 6.86 -2.92
CA PRO A 50 37.40 6.49 -3.88
C PRO A 50 36.07 6.18 -3.18
N VAL A 51 35.01 6.85 -3.62
CA VAL A 51 33.65 6.69 -3.10
C VAL A 51 32.74 6.16 -4.21
N ARG A 52 32.00 5.08 -3.91
CA ARG A 52 30.96 4.57 -4.81
C ARG A 52 29.70 5.43 -4.68
N LEU A 53 29.29 6.06 -5.77
CA LEU A 53 28.05 6.80 -5.88
C LEU A 53 26.94 5.91 -6.44
N VAL A 54 25.83 5.86 -5.72
CA VAL A 54 24.65 5.07 -6.09
C VAL A 54 23.48 6.05 -6.26
N PRO A 55 23.14 6.45 -7.50
CA PRO A 55 22.03 7.35 -7.73
C PRO A 55 20.72 6.65 -7.38
N VAL A 56 19.92 7.27 -6.52
CA VAL A 56 18.63 6.73 -6.09
C VAL A 56 17.53 7.78 -6.17
N ARG A 57 16.32 7.31 -6.42
CA ARG A 57 15.09 8.08 -6.32
C ARG A 57 14.27 7.56 -5.16
N ILE A 58 13.75 8.46 -4.33
CA ILE A 58 12.82 8.13 -3.26
C ILE A 58 11.41 8.28 -3.78
N ASN A 59 10.55 7.32 -3.47
CA ASN A 59 9.11 7.44 -3.66
C ASN A 59 8.45 7.45 -2.28
N ALA A 60 7.93 8.60 -1.90
CA ALA A 60 7.18 8.76 -0.65
C ALA A 60 5.73 8.33 -0.90
N ASN A 61 5.30 7.22 -0.31
CA ASN A 61 3.90 6.83 -0.35
C ASN A 61 3.07 7.71 0.61
N LEU A 62 2.59 8.84 0.09
CA LEU A 62 1.73 9.77 0.84
C LEU A 62 0.29 9.25 1.06
N LYS A 63 -0.06 8.09 0.50
CA LYS A 63 -1.35 7.42 0.70
C LYS A 63 -1.25 6.26 1.68
N THR A 64 -0.18 6.20 2.47
CA THR A 64 -0.04 5.17 3.50
C THR A 64 -1.08 5.44 4.59
N LEU A 65 -2.01 4.51 4.74
CA LEU A 65 -3.04 4.57 5.75
C LEU A 65 -2.44 4.44 7.15
N THR A 66 -3.02 5.12 8.13
CA THR A 66 -2.68 4.90 9.55
C THR A 66 -3.13 3.50 9.98
N VAL A 67 -2.64 3.03 11.14
CA VAL A 67 -3.07 1.74 11.69
C VAL A 67 -4.59 1.71 11.90
N GLU A 68 -5.15 2.82 12.37
CA GLU A 68 -6.58 3.00 12.61
C GLU A 68 -7.37 2.93 11.30
N GLU A 69 -6.90 3.61 10.25
CA GLU A 69 -7.51 3.57 8.92
C GLU A 69 -7.44 2.17 8.30
N ILE A 70 -6.31 1.47 8.45
CA ILE A 70 -6.17 0.07 8.01
C ILE A 70 -7.17 -0.83 8.74
N CYS A 71 -7.31 -0.67 10.06
CA CYS A 71 -8.25 -1.44 10.87
C CYS A 71 -9.71 -1.17 10.46
N ALA A 72 -10.09 0.10 10.28
CA ALA A 72 -11.42 0.49 9.84
C ALA A 72 -11.75 -0.04 8.43
N GLN A 73 -10.79 0.06 7.51
CA GLN A 73 -10.92 -0.50 6.17
C GLN A 73 -11.11 -2.01 6.22
N LYS A 74 -10.30 -2.73 7.01
CA LYS A 74 -10.43 -4.18 7.19
C LYS A 74 -11.79 -4.57 7.74
N GLN A 75 -12.26 -3.89 8.80
CA GLN A 75 -13.58 -4.13 9.37
C GLN A 75 -14.67 -3.95 8.32
N THR A 76 -14.63 -2.84 7.58
CA THR A 76 -15.60 -2.54 6.53
C THR A 76 -15.62 -3.64 5.45
N THR A 77 -14.44 -4.06 4.99
CA THR A 77 -14.32 -5.14 3.99
C THR A 77 -14.87 -6.47 4.51
N HIS A 78 -14.61 -6.82 5.77
CA HIS A 78 -15.10 -8.07 6.35
C HIS A 78 -16.62 -8.07 6.55
N LEU A 79 -17.20 -6.96 6.95
CA LEU A 79 -18.66 -6.84 7.07
C LEU A 79 -19.34 -6.93 5.70
N ALA A 80 -18.83 -6.22 4.70
CA ALA A 80 -19.35 -6.30 3.34
C ALA A 80 -19.25 -7.73 2.76
N ALA A 81 -18.17 -8.45 3.04
CA ALA A 81 -18.02 -9.85 2.65
C ALA A 81 -19.04 -10.77 3.35
N PHE A 82 -19.32 -10.52 4.64
CA PHE A 82 -20.34 -11.26 5.37
C PHE A 82 -21.74 -11.03 4.79
N ASP A 83 -22.10 -9.77 4.55
CA ASP A 83 -23.40 -9.42 3.94
C ASP A 83 -23.57 -10.08 2.57
N PHE A 84 -22.51 -10.06 1.75
CA PHE A 84 -22.49 -10.73 0.45
C PHE A 84 -22.77 -12.24 0.57
N LEU A 85 -22.14 -12.93 1.53
CA LEU A 85 -22.34 -14.36 1.75
C LEU A 85 -23.77 -14.68 2.22
N VAL A 86 -24.37 -13.81 3.05
CA VAL A 86 -25.76 -13.98 3.47
C VAL A 86 -26.71 -13.84 2.28
N ASP A 87 -26.49 -12.82 1.44
CA ASP A 87 -27.30 -12.61 0.26
C ASP A 87 -27.17 -13.75 -0.76
N GLU A 88 -25.95 -14.28 -0.94
CA GLU A 88 -25.68 -15.46 -1.77
C GLU A 88 -26.42 -16.69 -1.24
N LEU A 89 -26.26 -17.02 0.04
CA LEU A 89 -26.95 -18.16 0.66
C LEU A 89 -28.47 -18.03 0.59
N THR A 90 -29.00 -16.82 0.77
CA THR A 90 -30.44 -16.56 0.68
C THR A 90 -30.96 -16.81 -0.73
N ARG A 91 -30.21 -16.39 -1.76
CA ARG A 91 -30.54 -16.69 -3.16
C ARG A 91 -30.48 -18.19 -3.44
N ASP A 92 -29.40 -18.85 -3.04
CA ASP A 92 -29.22 -20.28 -3.25
C ASP A 92 -30.33 -21.12 -2.59
N LEU A 93 -30.75 -20.74 -1.38
CA LEU A 93 -31.85 -21.40 -0.68
C LEU A 93 -33.19 -21.17 -1.39
N ALA A 94 -33.44 -19.97 -1.93
CA ALA A 94 -34.65 -19.69 -2.69
C ALA A 94 -34.70 -20.53 -3.97
N ASP A 95 -33.61 -20.61 -4.71
CA ASP A 95 -33.51 -21.42 -5.93
C ASP A 95 -33.70 -22.92 -5.63
N LEU A 96 -33.15 -23.41 -4.51
CA LEU A 96 -33.33 -24.79 -4.06
C LEU A 96 -34.79 -25.07 -3.68
N ALA A 97 -35.45 -24.14 -2.99
CA ALA A 97 -36.86 -24.29 -2.63
C ALA A 97 -37.77 -24.29 -3.88
N GLU A 98 -37.53 -23.40 -4.85
CA GLU A 98 -38.28 -23.36 -6.10
C GLU A 98 -38.11 -24.63 -6.94
N SER A 99 -36.88 -25.16 -7.01
CA SER A 99 -36.61 -26.42 -7.72
C SER A 99 -37.27 -27.62 -7.05
N ALA A 100 -37.21 -27.72 -5.71
CA ALA A 100 -37.91 -28.76 -4.96
C ALA A 100 -39.44 -28.70 -5.15
N ASP A 101 -40.02 -27.49 -5.14
CA ASP A 101 -41.44 -27.28 -5.41
C ASP A 101 -41.82 -27.66 -6.85
N ALA A 102 -40.97 -27.36 -7.83
CA ALA A 102 -41.18 -27.73 -9.22
C ALA A 102 -41.14 -29.27 -9.41
N GLU A 103 -40.20 -29.96 -8.76
CA GLU A 103 -40.12 -31.42 -8.75
C GLU A 103 -41.36 -32.05 -8.11
N ALA A 104 -41.83 -31.51 -6.98
CA ALA A 104 -43.03 -31.99 -6.31
C ALA A 104 -44.30 -31.82 -7.16
N ARG A 105 -44.42 -30.71 -7.90
CA ARG A 105 -45.54 -30.49 -8.84
C ARG A 105 -45.47 -31.45 -10.03
N ALA A 106 -44.29 -31.68 -10.59
CA ALA A 106 -44.11 -32.61 -11.71
C ALA A 106 -44.44 -34.07 -11.32
N ALA A 107 -44.19 -34.48 -10.08
CA ALA A 107 -44.55 -35.80 -9.56
C ALA A 107 -46.06 -35.97 -9.28
N ALA A 108 -46.80 -34.87 -9.17
CA ALA A 108 -48.24 -34.86 -8.88
C ALA A 108 -49.13 -34.79 -10.14
N ASP A 109 -48.57 -34.47 -11.31
CA ASP A 109 -49.27 -34.48 -12.61
C ASP A 109 -49.18 -35.90 -13.23
N PRO A 110 -50.30 -36.63 -13.43
CA PRO A 110 -50.33 -38.03 -13.88
C PRO A 110 -50.11 -38.24 -15.39
#